data_AF-A0A924SMR6-F1
#
_entry.id   AF-A0A924SMR6-F1
#
_cell.length_a   1.000
_cell.length_b   1.000
_cell.length_c   1.000
_cell.angle_alpha   90.00
_cell.angle_beta   90.00
_cell.angle_gamma   90.00
#
_symmetry.space_group_name_H-M   'P 1'
#
loop_
_entity.id
_entity.type
_entity.pdbx_description
1 polymer ?
#
loop_
_entity_poly.entity_id
_entity_poly.type
_entity_poly.pdbx_seq_one_letter_code
_entity_poly.pdbx_strand_id
1 'polypeptide(L)' 'MIIYNVTIKVDASIHYEWLSWLKQEHIPDIINTGCFTSANILRLLETDDIDGPTYAIQYFAESKALYNIYIEKYAG' A
#
# COMPACT_ATOMS: atom_id res chain seq x y z
N MET A 1 -4.27 11.79 -13.13
CA MET A 1 -3.61 10.67 -12.42
C MET A 1 -2.78 11.19 -11.27
N ILE A 2 -2.94 10.59 -10.09
CA ILE A 2 -2.15 10.85 -8.89
C ILE A 2 -1.67 9.52 -8.30
N ILE A 3 -0.61 9.57 -7.50
CA ILE A 3 -0.09 8.43 -6.75
C ILE A 3 -0.29 8.71 -5.26
N TYR A 4 -0.95 7.80 -4.57
CA TYR A 4 -1.00 7.78 -3.12
C TYR A 4 0.04 6.78 -2.61
N ASN A 5 1.08 7.29 -1.95
CA ASN A 5 2.20 6.48 -1.47
C ASN A 5 2.08 6.24 0.04
N VAL A 6 2.12 4.96 0.41
CA VAL A 6 2.15 4.51 1.81
C VAL A 6 3.49 3.83 2.06
N THR A 7 4.28 4.36 3.01
CA THR A 7 5.56 3.78 3.41
C THR A 7 5.43 3.14 4.79
N ILE A 8 5.82 1.88 4.92
CA ILE A 8 5.64 1.09 6.15
C ILE A 8 6.93 0.32 6.42
N LYS A 9 7.49 0.48 7.64
CA LYS A 9 8.49 -0.44 8.18
C LYS A 9 7.76 -1.61 8.83
N VAL A 10 8.10 -2.82 8.42
CA VAL A 10 7.42 -4.04 8.87
C VAL A 10 8.39 -4.83 9.74
N ASP A 11 7.91 -5.29 10.89
CA ASP A 11 8.71 -6.08 11.81
C ASP A 11 9.24 -7.35 11.14
N ALA A 12 10.52 -7.66 11.37
CA ALA A 12 11.21 -8.80 10.78
C ALA A 12 10.52 -10.14 11.05
N SER A 13 9.79 -10.29 12.16
CA SER A 13 9.12 -11.53 12.54
C SER A 13 7.87 -11.84 11.73
N ILE A 14 7.26 -10.84 11.05
CA ILE A 14 5.99 -11.00 10.33
C ILE A 14 6.06 -10.55 8.87
N HIS A 15 7.21 -10.10 8.37
CA HIS A 15 7.25 -9.39 7.09
C HIS A 15 6.85 -10.26 5.88
N TYR A 16 7.08 -11.58 5.93
CA TYR A 16 6.67 -12.50 4.87
C TYR A 16 5.16 -12.71 4.85
N GLU A 17 4.56 -12.96 6.02
CA GLU A 17 3.11 -13.11 6.18
C GLU A 17 2.39 -11.83 5.82
N TRP A 18 2.90 -10.69 6.30
CA TRP A 18 2.37 -9.37 5.97
C TRP A 18 2.43 -9.09 4.47
N LEU A 19 3.53 -9.41 3.80
CA LEU A 19 3.65 -9.22 2.34
C LEU A 19 2.70 -10.14 1.56
N SER A 20 2.47 -11.36 2.06
CA SER A 20 1.51 -12.29 1.49
C SER A 20 0.08 -11.76 1.62
N TRP A 21 -0.30 -11.34 2.82
CA TRP A 21 -1.59 -10.71 3.09
C TRP A 21 -1.79 -9.44 2.26
N LEU A 22 -0.76 -8.59 2.16
CA LEU A 22 -0.81 -7.36 1.38
C LEU A 22 -1.16 -7.64 -0.09
N LYS A 23 -0.56 -8.67 -0.68
CA LYS A 23 -0.77 -9.06 -2.09
C LYS A 23 -2.09 -9.76 -2.34
N GLN A 24 -2.50 -10.63 -1.42
CA GLN A 24 -3.63 -11.54 -1.63
C GLN A 24 -4.97 -10.98 -1.15
N GLU A 25 -4.95 -10.06 -0.18
CA GLU A 25 -6.15 -9.55 0.46
C GLU A 25 -6.19 -8.02 0.40
N HIS A 26 -5.24 -7.34 1.05
CA HIS A 26 -5.35 -5.89 1.24
C HIS A 26 -5.39 -5.10 -0.06
N ILE A 27 -4.41 -5.28 -0.97
CA ILE A 27 -4.41 -4.55 -2.24
C ILE A 27 -5.66 -4.85 -3.07
N PRO A 28 -6.06 -6.13 -3.27
CA PRO A 28 -7.35 -6.43 -3.90
C PRO A 28 -8.54 -5.69 -3.29
N ASP A 29 -8.66 -5.64 -1.96
CA ASP A 29 -9.74 -4.92 -1.28
C ASP A 29 -9.70 -3.41 -1.57
N ILE A 30 -8.52 -2.81 -1.54
CA ILE A 30 -8.33 -1.38 -1.89
C ILE A 30 -8.71 -1.12 -3.35
N ILE A 31 -8.32 -1.98 -4.29
CA ILE A 31 -8.67 -1.84 -5.71
C ILE A 31 -10.18 -2.04 -5.92
N ASN A 32 -10.80 -2.97 -5.19
CA ASN A 32 -12.24 -3.24 -5.26
C ASN A 32 -13.11 -2.06 -4.78
N THR A 33 -12.55 -1.08 -4.05
CA THR A 33 -13.24 0.18 -3.75
C THR A 33 -13.57 1.01 -5.01
N GLY A 34 -12.91 0.72 -6.14
CA GLY A 34 -13.00 1.49 -7.38
C GLY A 34 -12.32 2.86 -7.33
N CYS A 35 -11.67 3.20 -6.21
CA CYS A 35 -10.98 4.49 -6.04
C CYS A 35 -9.57 4.48 -6.65
N PHE A 36 -8.98 3.29 -6.80
CA PHE A 36 -7.65 3.08 -7.37
C PHE A 36 -7.71 2.05 -8.50
N THR A 37 -6.85 2.23 -9.51
CA THR A 37 -6.81 1.37 -10.71
C THR A 37 -5.75 0.29 -10.62
N SER A 38 -4.66 0.55 -9.90
CA SER A 38 -3.58 -0.40 -9.69
C SER A 38 -2.75 -0.04 -8.46
N ALA A 39 -1.84 -0.94 -8.07
CA ALA A 39 -0.87 -0.70 -7.02
C ALA A 39 0.49 -1.32 -7.36
N ASN A 40 1.58 -0.66 -6.94
CA ASN A 40 2.93 -1.23 -6.94
C ASN A 40 3.41 -1.46 -5.51
N ILE A 41 4.09 -2.58 -5.28
CA ILE A 41 4.76 -2.88 -4.02
C ILE A 41 6.27 -2.79 -4.26
N LEU A 42 6.93 -1.91 -3.53
CA LEU A 42 8.36 -1.67 -3.62
C LEU A 42 9.00 -1.97 -2.27
N ARG A 43 10.20 -2.57 -2.27
CA ARG A 43 11.05 -2.69 -1.08
C ARG A 43 12.16 -1.65 -1.19
N LEU A 44 12.38 -0.87 -0.13
CA LEU A 44 13.54 0.02 -0.04
C LEU A 44 14.78 -0.80 0.32
N LEU A 45 15.88 -0.56 -0.38
CA LEU A 45 17.13 -1.32 -0.21
C LEU A 45 18.16 -0.61 0.68
N GLU A 46 18.14 0.73 0.71
CA GLU A 46 19.11 1.55 1.44
C GLU A 46 18.57 1.98 2.82
N THR A 47 17.81 1.11 3.49
CA THR A 47 17.23 1.33 4.83
C THR A 47 17.88 0.46 5.89
N ASP A 48 17.79 0.89 7.15
CA ASP A 48 18.17 0.06 8.30
C ASP A 48 17.11 -1.04 8.52
N ASP A 49 17.41 -2.21 7.95
CA ASP A 49 16.56 -3.40 7.93
C ASP A 49 16.75 -4.30 9.17
N ILE A 50 17.52 -3.88 10.20
CA ILE A 50 17.77 -4.69 11.42
C ILE A 50 16.45 -5.11 12.09
N ASP A 51 15.49 -4.18 12.20
CA ASP A 51 14.17 -4.46 12.80
C ASP A 51 13.13 -4.91 11.75
N GLY A 52 13.57 -5.15 10.51
CA GLY A 52 12.74 -5.57 9.39
C GLY A 52 12.67 -4.56 8.24
N PRO A 53 12.20 -5.02 7.06
CA PRO A 53 12.26 -4.26 5.82
C PRO A 53 11.29 -3.09 5.78
N THR A 54 11.65 -2.05 5.02
CA THR A 54 10.74 -0.96 4.68
C THR A 54 10.15 -1.16 3.29
N TYR A 55 8.82 -1.11 3.18
CA TYR A 55 8.10 -1.17 1.92
C TYR A 55 7.44 0.17 1.60
N ALA A 56 7.34 0.48 0.31
CA ALA A 56 6.52 1.55 -0.23
C ALA A 56 5.44 0.96 -1.14
N ILE A 57 4.18 1.23 -0.83
CA ILE A 57 3.03 0.86 -1.63
C ILE A 57 2.52 2.09 -2.35
N GLN A 58 2.43 2.02 -3.67
CA GLN A 58 1.97 3.12 -4.51
C GLN A 58 0.62 2.74 -5.11
N TYR A 59 -0.44 3.42 -4.71
CA TYR A 59 -1.77 3.26 -5.28
C TYR A 59 -2.03 4.34 -6.34
N PHE A 60 -2.54 3.93 -7.50
CA PHE A 60 -2.78 4.84 -8.63
C PHE A 60 -4.26 5.22 -8.68
N ALA A 61 -4.56 6.51 -8.60
CA ALA A 61 -5.91 7.04 -8.78
C ALA A 61 -5.97 7.96 -9.99
N GLU A 62 -7.04 7.88 -10.77
CA GLU A 62 -7.22 8.71 -11.97
C GLU A 62 -7.37 10.19 -11.63
N SER A 63 -7.95 10.50 -10.46
CA SER A 63 -8.20 11.87 -10.02
C SER A 63 -8.08 12.04 -8.50
N LYS A 64 -7.89 13.28 -8.07
CA LYS A 64 -7.94 13.66 -6.65
C LYS A 64 -9.31 13.42 -6.02
N ALA A 65 -10.39 13.49 -6.80
CA ALA A 65 -11.74 13.21 -6.30
C ALA A 65 -11.91 11.76 -5.87
N LEU A 66 -11.39 10.79 -6.64
CA LEU A 66 -11.41 9.37 -6.27
C LEU A 66 -10.61 9.09 -5.00
N TYR A 67 -9.45 9.74 -4.85
CA TYR A 67 -8.67 9.66 -3.61
C TYR A 67 -9.44 10.23 -2.41
N ASN A 68 -10.12 11.37 -2.55
CA ASN A 68 -10.92 11.92 -1.46
C ASN A 68 -12.06 10.97 -1.06
N ILE A 69 -12.73 10.33 -2.03
CA ILE A 69 -13.74 9.31 -1.76
C ILE A 69 -13.14 8.15 -0.96
N TYR A 70 -11.93 7.70 -1.32
CA TYR A 70 -11.22 6.67 -0.56
C TYR A 70 -11.03 7.07 0.90
N ILE A 71 -10.51 8.27 1.14
CA ILE A 71 -10.24 8.80 2.48
C ILE A 71 -11.52 8.94 3.31
N GLU A 72 -12.61 9.42 2.72
CA GLU A 72 -13.86 9.67 3.44
C GLU A 72 -14.67 8.40 3.74
N LYS A 73 -14.61 7.40 2.86
CA LYS A 73 -15.51 6.23 2.91
C LYS A 73 -14.85 4.91 3.31
N TYR A 74 -13.54 4.79 3.12
CA TYR A 74 -12.86 3.49 3.23
C TYR A 74 -11.62 3.52 4.13
N ALA A 75 -10.96 4.68 4.30
CA ALA A 75 -9.72 4.78 5.09
C ALA A 75 -9.93 4.88 6.62
N GLY A 76 -11.07 4.39 7.13
CA GLY A 76 -11.48 4.45 8.53
C GLY A 76 -11.09 3.22 9.34
#